data_AF-A0A5C3P1C7-F1
#
_entry.id   AF-A0A5C3P1C7-F1
#
_cell.length_a   1.000
_cell.length_b   1.000
_cell.length_c   1.000
_cell.angle_alpha   90.00
_cell.angle_beta   90.00
_cell.angle_gamma   90.00
#
_symmetry.space_group_name_H-M   'P 1'
#
loop_
_entity.id
_entity.type
_entity.pdbx_description
1 polymer ?
#
loop_
_entity_poly.entity_id
_entity_poly.type
_entity_poly.pdbx_seq_one_letter_code
_entity_poly.pdbx_strand_id
1 'polypeptide(L)'
;MFTGGVVPACCTTPWLPLVGLASPIANPGATLVFLRNARARTDWLKAEIHDKITVMLGKITGKKNIVMQYKSYEKDIVIDHGVELVGWTHEVFSCPSSLSPALEPLQKLLQVIDDGQCHFKRLRTDEVKARRQEYERKQAEGIVPTRKECADKGKKRGKYRPRKKVIEQDGDEEEDQEDSARARKRRRPDDDAEHIPDSGSEG
;
A
#
# COMPACT_ATOMS: atom_id res chain seq x y z
N MET A 1 -49.52 56.87 -28.89
CA MET A 1 -49.10 56.29 -30.18
C MET A 1 -48.03 55.25 -29.91
N PHE A 2 -48.17 54.10 -30.57
CA PHE A 2 -47.47 52.83 -30.33
C PHE A 2 -45.98 52.85 -30.69
N THR A 3 -45.22 52.00 -30.00
CA THR A 3 -44.21 50.99 -30.46
C THR A 3 -43.18 50.86 -29.32
N GLY A 4 -42.90 49.70 -28.72
CA GLY A 4 -42.88 48.34 -29.25
C GLY A 4 -41.42 47.91 -29.36
N GLY A 5 -40.81 47.44 -28.27
CA GLY A 5 -39.39 47.07 -28.18
C GLY A 5 -39.20 45.65 -27.66
N VAL A 6 -38.98 44.73 -28.60
CA VAL A 6 -38.88 43.27 -28.50
C VAL A 6 -37.78 42.79 -27.53
N VAL A 7 -38.14 41.80 -26.71
CA VAL A 7 -37.23 41.02 -25.86
C VAL A 7 -36.57 39.92 -26.70
N PRO A 8 -35.24 39.75 -26.70
CA PRO A 8 -34.62 38.61 -27.36
C PRO A 8 -34.78 37.34 -26.51
N ALA A 9 -35.58 36.42 -27.04
CA ALA A 9 -35.68 35.04 -26.58
C ALA A 9 -34.41 34.27 -26.99
N CYS A 10 -33.54 33.95 -26.03
CA CYS A 10 -32.44 33.02 -26.21
C CYS A 10 -32.81 31.66 -25.63
N CYS A 11 -33.34 30.82 -26.52
CA CYS A 11 -33.19 29.37 -26.65
C CYS A 11 -32.81 28.57 -25.39
N THR A 12 -33.81 28.00 -24.73
CA THR A 12 -33.66 26.85 -23.84
C THR A 12 -33.36 25.60 -24.68
N THR A 13 -32.10 25.20 -24.79
CA THR A 13 -31.73 23.89 -25.34
C THR A 13 -32.07 22.78 -24.34
N PRO A 14 -32.89 21.78 -24.69
CA PRO A 14 -33.07 20.58 -23.88
C PRO A 14 -31.79 19.73 -23.94
N TRP A 15 -31.19 19.49 -22.78
CA TRP A 15 -30.15 18.48 -22.60
C TRP A 15 -30.72 17.10 -22.95
N LEU A 16 -30.22 16.51 -24.03
CA LEU A 16 -30.41 15.11 -24.34
C LEU A 16 -29.64 14.27 -23.30
N PRO A 17 -30.27 13.30 -22.63
CA PRO A 17 -29.54 12.36 -21.80
C PRO A 17 -28.68 11.48 -22.71
N LEU A 18 -27.37 11.61 -22.53
CA LEU A 18 -26.36 10.72 -23.08
C LEU A 18 -26.65 9.31 -22.52
N VAL A 19 -27.31 8.47 -23.32
CA VAL A 19 -27.50 7.05 -23.04
C VAL A 19 -26.12 6.38 -22.97
N GLY A 20 -25.63 6.25 -21.73
CA GLY A 20 -24.42 5.53 -21.42
C GLY A 20 -24.56 4.07 -21.87
N LEU A 21 -23.68 3.67 -22.79
CA LEU A 21 -23.40 2.28 -23.11
C LEU A 21 -23.03 1.57 -21.80
N ALA A 22 -23.99 0.82 -21.26
CA ALA A 22 -23.75 -0.11 -20.17
C ALA A 22 -22.74 -1.15 -20.65
N SER A 23 -21.49 -0.98 -20.25
CA SER A 23 -20.47 -2.01 -20.43
C SER A 23 -20.93 -3.27 -19.69
N PRO A 24 -20.78 -4.47 -20.28
CA PRO A 24 -21.11 -5.70 -19.59
C PRO A 24 -20.26 -5.78 -18.31
N ILE A 25 -20.93 -5.69 -17.17
CA ILE A 25 -20.33 -5.90 -15.85
C ILE A 25 -19.85 -7.35 -15.85
N ALA A 26 -18.55 -7.53 -16.07
CA ALA A 26 -17.88 -8.81 -15.90
C ALA A 26 -18.08 -9.21 -14.44
N ASN A 27 -19.00 -10.13 -14.22
CA ASN A 27 -19.44 -10.54 -12.89
C ASN A 27 -18.23 -11.17 -12.15
N PRO A 28 -17.66 -10.51 -11.13
CA PRO A 28 -16.43 -10.99 -10.47
C PRO A 28 -16.63 -12.31 -9.71
N GLY A 29 -17.87 -12.79 -9.62
CA GLY A 29 -18.21 -14.07 -9.01
C GLY A 29 -17.77 -15.31 -9.80
N ALA A 30 -17.49 -15.21 -11.10
CA ALA A 30 -17.23 -16.38 -11.94
C ALA A 30 -15.89 -17.08 -11.63
N THR A 31 -14.86 -16.34 -11.19
CA THR A 31 -13.53 -16.91 -10.87
C THR A 31 -13.48 -17.59 -9.50
N LEU A 32 -14.35 -17.21 -8.56
CA LEU A 32 -14.40 -17.76 -7.20
C LEU A 32 -14.96 -19.19 -7.13
N VAL A 33 -15.66 -19.64 -8.17
CA VAL A 33 -16.29 -20.98 -8.23
C VAL A 33 -15.23 -22.09 -8.28
N PHE A 34 -14.03 -21.80 -8.79
CA PHE A 34 -12.95 -22.78 -8.89
C PHE A 34 -12.30 -23.11 -7.53
N LEU A 35 -12.41 -22.22 -6.54
CA LEU A 35 -11.84 -22.41 -5.22
C LEU A 35 -12.81 -23.24 -4.36
N ARG A 36 -12.44 -24.49 -4.09
CA ARG A 36 -13.24 -25.43 -3.27
C ARG A 36 -13.46 -24.93 -1.84
N ASN A 37 -12.48 -24.23 -1.25
CA ASN A 37 -12.49 -23.88 0.17
C ASN A 37 -12.88 -22.41 0.39
N ALA A 38 -13.79 -22.15 1.33
CA ALA A 38 -14.21 -20.79 1.68
C ALA A 38 -13.03 -19.89 2.10
N ARG A 39 -12.07 -20.44 2.85
CA ARG A 39 -10.83 -19.74 3.23
C ARG A 39 -9.96 -19.36 2.02
N ALA A 40 -9.84 -20.26 1.05
CA ALA A 40 -9.08 -19.97 -0.16
C ALA A 40 -9.73 -18.84 -0.97
N ARG A 41 -11.07 -18.78 -1.01
CA ARG A 41 -11.82 -17.67 -1.62
C ARG A 41 -11.55 -16.33 -0.93
N THR A 42 -11.58 -16.30 0.39
CA THR A 42 -11.30 -15.06 1.13
C THR A 42 -9.85 -14.61 0.95
N ASP A 43 -8.90 -15.55 0.99
CA ASP A 43 -7.47 -15.25 0.86
C ASP A 43 -7.16 -14.72 -0.55
N TRP A 44 -7.79 -15.30 -1.58
CA TRP A 44 -7.71 -14.81 -2.95
C TRP A 44 -8.29 -13.39 -3.09
N LEU A 45 -9.49 -13.13 -2.54
CA LEU A 45 -10.09 -11.79 -2.57
C LEU A 45 -9.19 -10.75 -1.90
N LYS A 46 -8.60 -11.09 -0.75
CA LYS A 46 -7.69 -10.20 -0.02
C LYS A 46 -6.43 -9.89 -0.84
N ALA A 47 -5.86 -10.88 -1.51
CA ALA A 47 -4.72 -10.70 -2.39
C ALA A 47 -5.06 -9.81 -3.59
N GLU A 48 -6.19 -10.08 -4.25
CA GLU A 48 -6.66 -9.31 -5.40
C GLU A 48 -6.89 -7.83 -5.03
N ILE A 49 -7.56 -7.55 -3.90
CA ILE A 49 -7.76 -6.19 -3.40
C ILE A 49 -6.41 -5.50 -3.15
N HIS A 50 -5.47 -6.20 -2.50
CA HIS A 50 -4.15 -5.66 -2.21
C HIS A 50 -3.38 -5.30 -3.50
N ASP A 51 -3.41 -6.17 -4.49
CA ASP A 51 -2.71 -5.96 -5.77
C ASP A 51 -3.32 -4.79 -6.54
N LYS A 52 -4.65 -4.68 -6.60
CA LYS A 52 -5.35 -3.54 -7.23
C LYS A 52 -4.98 -2.22 -6.57
N ILE A 53 -4.99 -2.16 -5.24
CA ILE A 53 -4.61 -0.97 -4.48
C ILE A 53 -3.16 -0.58 -4.78
N THR A 54 -2.24 -1.55 -4.77
CA THR A 54 -0.81 -1.33 -5.05
C THR A 54 -0.61 -0.78 -6.45
N VAL A 55 -1.31 -1.34 -7.44
CA VAL A 55 -1.29 -0.87 -8.82
C VAL A 55 -1.85 0.56 -8.94
N MET A 56 -2.98 0.86 -8.29
CA MET A 56 -3.57 2.21 -8.30
C MET A 56 -2.64 3.25 -7.68
N LEU A 57 -2.04 2.92 -6.53
CA LEU A 57 -1.08 3.79 -5.86
C LEU A 57 0.15 4.03 -6.73
N GLY A 58 0.72 2.97 -7.32
CA GLY A 58 1.86 3.08 -8.22
C GLY A 58 1.58 3.93 -9.46
N LYS A 59 0.37 3.81 -10.04
CA LYS A 59 -0.07 4.64 -11.18
C LYS A 59 -0.11 6.12 -10.82
N ILE A 60 -0.65 6.47 -9.64
CA ILE A 60 -0.82 7.87 -9.26
C ILE A 60 0.47 8.50 -8.74
N THR A 61 1.31 7.76 -8.03
CA THR A 61 2.60 8.28 -7.55
C THR A 61 3.69 8.23 -8.62
N GLY A 62 3.51 7.42 -9.68
CA GLY A 62 4.51 7.18 -10.72
C GLY A 62 5.69 6.31 -10.25
N LYS A 63 5.55 5.65 -9.10
CA LYS A 63 6.59 4.80 -8.49
C LYS A 63 6.16 3.34 -8.60
N LYS A 64 7.02 2.50 -9.20
CA LYS A 64 6.72 1.09 -9.48
C LYS A 64 6.78 0.18 -8.25
N ASN A 65 7.58 0.54 -7.25
CA ASN A 65 7.86 -0.29 -6.06
C ASN A 65 7.31 0.34 -4.77
N ILE A 66 6.13 0.97 -4.86
CA ILE A 66 5.49 1.56 -3.69
C ILE A 66 4.62 0.50 -3.00
N VAL A 67 4.81 0.35 -1.69
CA VAL A 67 3.99 -0.54 -0.86
C VAL A 67 3.15 0.31 0.08
N MET A 68 1.85 0.01 0.14
CA MET A 68 0.93 0.78 0.97
C MET A 68 1.16 0.49 2.46
N GLN A 69 1.46 1.52 3.23
CA GLN A 69 1.56 1.41 4.68
C GLN A 69 0.24 1.82 5.35
N TYR A 70 -0.50 0.84 5.87
CA TYR A 70 -1.77 1.11 6.55
C TYR A 70 -1.60 1.70 7.97
N LYS A 71 -0.56 1.28 8.71
CA LYS A 71 -0.30 1.76 10.08
C LYS A 71 0.18 3.21 10.14
N SER A 72 0.96 3.60 9.15
CA SER A 72 1.54 4.95 9.02
C SER A 72 0.95 5.67 7.80
N TYR A 73 -0.32 5.39 7.50
CA TYR A 73 -1.01 5.89 6.31
C TYR A 73 -0.98 7.41 6.21
N GLU A 74 -1.33 8.11 7.30
CA GLU A 74 -1.36 9.57 7.31
C GLU A 74 0.00 10.17 6.96
N LYS A 75 1.07 9.59 7.51
CA LYS A 75 2.43 10.08 7.30
C LYS A 75 2.95 9.71 5.90
N ASP A 76 3.01 8.42 5.60
CA ASP A 76 3.76 7.93 4.45
C ASP A 76 2.95 8.05 3.14
N ILE A 77 1.62 8.05 3.21
CA ILE A 77 0.75 8.11 2.03
C ILE A 77 0.18 9.52 1.86
N VAL A 78 -0.50 10.06 2.87
CA VAL A 78 -1.15 11.38 2.76
C VAL A 78 -0.12 12.51 2.74
N ILE A 79 0.82 12.52 3.69
CA ILE A 79 1.76 13.62 3.87
C ILE A 79 2.97 13.52 2.91
N ASP A 80 3.57 12.34 2.78
CA ASP A 80 4.79 12.16 1.98
C ASP A 80 4.53 11.96 0.49
N HIS A 81 3.37 11.41 0.12
CA HIS A 81 2.99 11.23 -1.29
C HIS A 81 1.90 12.19 -1.74
N GLY A 82 1.22 12.89 -0.82
CA GLY A 82 0.17 13.84 -1.20
C GLY A 82 -1.03 13.15 -1.84
N VAL A 83 -1.35 11.92 -1.43
CA VAL A 83 -2.46 11.15 -1.99
C VAL A 83 -3.37 10.63 -0.89
N GLU A 84 -4.67 10.65 -1.17
CA GLU A 84 -5.71 10.16 -0.25
C GLU A 84 -6.58 9.14 -0.97
N LEU A 85 -6.88 8.04 -0.28
CA LEU A 85 -7.84 7.05 -0.72
C LEU A 85 -9.26 7.54 -0.42
N VAL A 86 -10.08 7.64 -1.45
CA VAL A 86 -11.50 8.02 -1.38
C VAL A 86 -12.36 6.80 -1.66
N GLY A 87 -13.54 6.71 -1.05
CA GLY A 87 -14.54 5.68 -1.36
C GLY A 87 -14.27 4.30 -0.73
N TRP A 88 -13.58 4.24 0.40
CA TRP A 88 -13.42 2.99 1.15
C TRP A 88 -14.73 2.60 1.84
N THR A 89 -15.27 1.42 1.53
CA THR A 89 -16.61 0.99 2.02
C THR A 89 -16.60 0.19 3.31
N HIS A 90 -15.44 -0.24 3.78
CA HIS A 90 -15.32 -0.98 5.03
C HIS A 90 -15.25 -0.05 6.24
N GLU A 91 -15.84 -0.49 7.35
CA GLU A 91 -15.85 0.25 8.62
C GLU A 91 -14.44 0.55 9.15
N VAL A 92 -13.53 -0.41 8.98
CA VAL A 92 -12.15 -0.31 9.45
C VAL A 92 -11.20 -0.22 8.26
N PHE A 93 -10.49 0.90 8.18
CA PHE A 93 -9.39 1.07 7.26
C PHE A 93 -8.15 0.31 7.77
N SER A 94 -7.88 -0.85 7.19
CA SER A 94 -6.77 -1.72 7.58
C SER A 94 -6.23 -2.51 6.39
N CYS A 95 -5.11 -3.20 6.61
CA CYS A 95 -4.51 -4.06 5.60
C CYS A 95 -5.52 -5.14 5.16
N PRO A 96 -5.70 -5.40 3.85
CA PRO A 96 -6.64 -6.40 3.33
C PRO A 96 -6.50 -7.78 4.00
N SER A 97 -5.28 -8.20 4.32
CA SER A 97 -5.02 -9.47 5.02
C SER A 97 -5.66 -9.53 6.41
N SER A 98 -5.72 -8.39 7.11
CA SER A 98 -6.27 -8.25 8.46
C SER A 98 -7.79 -8.04 8.49
N LEU A 99 -8.43 -7.87 7.32
CA LEU A 99 -9.88 -7.71 7.25
C LEU A 99 -10.60 -9.00 7.67
N SER A 100 -11.85 -8.84 8.11
CA SER A 100 -12.72 -9.95 8.49
C SER A 100 -12.82 -10.99 7.36
N PRO A 101 -12.87 -12.30 7.67
CA PRO A 101 -13.01 -13.36 6.67
C PRO A 101 -14.42 -13.46 6.07
N ALA A 102 -15.29 -12.46 6.27
CA ALA A 102 -16.60 -12.43 5.64
C ALA A 102 -16.46 -12.19 4.13
N LEU A 103 -17.09 -13.06 3.32
CA LEU A 103 -17.00 -13.01 1.86
C LEU A 103 -17.74 -11.80 1.27
N GLU A 104 -18.96 -11.51 1.72
CA GLU A 104 -19.76 -10.44 1.12
C GLU A 104 -19.12 -9.05 1.23
N PRO A 105 -18.57 -8.62 2.39
CA PRO A 105 -17.92 -7.32 2.49
C PRO A 105 -16.68 -7.20 1.59
N LEU A 106 -15.89 -8.27 1.47
CA LEU A 106 -14.72 -8.30 0.59
C LEU A 106 -15.11 -8.22 -0.89
N GLN A 107 -16.19 -8.90 -1.30
CA GLN A 107 -16.72 -8.80 -2.66
C GLN A 107 -17.23 -7.40 -2.97
N LYS A 108 -17.98 -6.79 -2.04
CA LYS A 108 -18.44 -5.41 -2.18
C LYS A 108 -17.28 -4.43 -2.30
N LEU A 109 -16.24 -4.60 -1.48
CA LEU A 109 -15.04 -3.77 -1.56
C LEU A 109 -14.33 -3.92 -2.92
N LEU A 110 -14.17 -5.16 -3.40
CA LEU A 110 -13.58 -5.42 -4.71
C LEU A 110 -14.39 -4.76 -5.83
N GLN A 111 -15.71 -4.88 -5.78
CA GLN A 111 -16.62 -4.28 -6.76
C GLN A 111 -16.49 -2.75 -6.77
N VAL A 112 -16.46 -2.10 -5.60
CA VAL A 112 -16.31 -0.64 -5.48
C VAL A 112 -14.95 -0.17 -6.05
N ILE A 113 -13.90 -0.97 -5.91
CA ILE A 113 -12.60 -0.72 -6.54
C ILE A 113 -12.70 -0.84 -8.06
N ASP A 114 -13.38 -1.86 -8.56
CA ASP A 114 -13.56 -2.09 -10.00
C ASP A 114 -14.45 -1.05 -10.67
N ASP A 115 -15.49 -0.60 -9.97
CA ASP A 115 -16.37 0.48 -10.38
C ASP A 115 -15.65 1.85 -10.37
N GLY A 116 -14.45 1.92 -9.78
CA GLY A 116 -13.67 3.16 -9.63
C GLY A 116 -14.20 4.10 -8.54
N GLN A 117 -15.18 3.66 -7.75
CA GLN A 117 -15.67 4.40 -6.59
C GLN A 117 -14.57 4.51 -5.52
N CYS A 118 -13.77 3.45 -5.35
CA CYS A 118 -12.58 3.48 -4.51
C CYS A 118 -11.33 3.77 -5.35
N HIS A 119 -10.78 4.98 -5.18
CA HIS A 119 -9.59 5.42 -5.93
C HIS A 119 -8.74 6.36 -5.08
N PHE A 120 -7.46 6.50 -5.46
CA PHE A 120 -6.62 7.53 -4.87
C PHE A 120 -6.82 8.86 -5.60
N LYS A 121 -6.87 9.94 -4.83
CA LYS A 121 -6.92 11.32 -5.31
C LYS A 121 -5.63 12.02 -4.90
N ARG A 122 -5.05 12.80 -5.81
CA ARG A 122 -3.92 13.71 -5.48
C ARG A 122 -4.45 14.92 -4.74
N LEU A 123 -3.88 15.20 -3.57
CA LEU A 123 -4.16 16.40 -2.80
C LEU A 123 -3.39 17.60 -3.37
N ARG A 124 -3.93 18.79 -3.14
CA ARG A 124 -3.20 20.03 -3.43
C ARG A 124 -2.12 20.25 -2.38
N THR A 125 -1.07 20.98 -2.74
CA THR A 125 0.05 21.28 -1.82
C THR A 125 -0.40 21.96 -0.54
N ASP A 126 -1.44 22.78 -0.61
CA ASP A 126 -1.96 23.53 0.54
C ASP A 126 -2.71 22.61 1.51
N GLU A 127 -3.46 21.64 0.98
CA GLU A 127 -4.15 20.61 1.76
C GLU A 127 -3.14 19.70 2.46
N VAL A 128 -2.07 19.31 1.76
CA VAL A 128 -0.98 18.50 2.35
C VAL A 128 -0.28 19.25 3.48
N LYS A 129 -0.04 20.56 3.33
CA LYS A 129 0.55 21.39 4.40
C LYS A 129 -0.36 21.47 5.63
N ALA A 130 -1.67 21.69 5.42
CA ALA A 130 -2.63 21.71 6.52
C ALA A 130 -2.70 20.36 7.25
N ARG A 131 -2.75 19.24 6.50
CA ARG A 131 -2.69 17.88 7.04
C ARG A 131 -1.40 17.62 7.83
N ARG A 132 -0.26 18.08 7.32
CA ARG A 132 1.03 17.96 8.00
C ARG A 132 1.03 18.69 9.34
N GLN A 133 0.54 19.93 9.39
CA GLN A 133 0.45 20.70 10.63
C GLN A 133 -0.47 20.02 11.65
N GLU A 134 -1.61 19.50 11.21
CA GLU A 134 -2.53 18.73 12.06
C GLU A 134 -1.86 17.48 12.64
N TYR A 135 -1.11 16.76 11.79
CA TYR A 135 -0.38 15.56 12.20
C TYR A 135 0.77 15.88 13.17
N GLU A 136 1.47 17.00 12.98
CA GLU A 136 2.48 17.50 13.92
C GLU A 136 1.86 17.90 15.25
N ARG A 137 0.69 18.54 15.25
CA ARG A 137 -0.07 18.84 16.47
C ARG A 137 -0.43 17.57 17.24
N LYS A 138 -1.00 16.58 16.57
CA LYS A 138 -1.34 15.27 17.18
C LYS A 138 -0.12 14.52 17.70
N GLN A 139 1.03 14.68 17.06
CA GLN A 139 2.29 14.13 17.57
C GLN A 139 2.76 14.86 18.83
N ALA A 140 2.65 16.19 18.87
CA ALA A 140 3.01 16.99 20.05
C ALA A 140 2.10 16.66 21.25
N GLU A 141 0.82 16.38 20.98
CA GLU A 141 -0.16 15.90 21.98
C GLU A 141 0.10 14.44 22.42
N GLY A 142 0.96 13.70 21.72
CA GLY A 142 1.28 12.30 22.03
C GLY A 142 0.22 11.29 21.63
N ILE A 143 -0.79 11.68 20.83
CA ILE A 143 -1.85 10.80 20.34
C ILE A 143 -1.27 9.77 19.34
N VAL A 144 -0.28 10.20 18.54
CA VAL A 144 0.41 9.30 17.61
C VAL A 144 1.54 8.59 18.37
N PRO A 145 1.49 7.27 18.56
CA PRO A 145 2.52 6.56 19.30
C PRO A 145 3.84 6.61 18.51
N THR A 146 4.80 7.37 19.03
CA THR A 146 6.16 7.33 18.50
C THR A 146 6.78 6.00 18.89
N ARG A 147 7.43 5.32 17.92
CA ARG A 147 8.09 4.04 18.17
C ARG A 147 9.12 4.23 19.28
N LYS A 148 8.92 3.54 20.41
CA LYS A 148 9.89 3.52 21.51
C LYS A 148 11.25 3.09 20.99
N GLU A 149 12.28 3.80 21.43
CA GLU A 149 13.65 3.40 21.13
C GLU A 149 13.90 2.00 21.70
N CYS A 150 14.57 1.16 20.93
CA CYS A 150 14.93 -0.18 21.38
C CYS A 150 15.95 -0.04 22.51
N ALA A 151 15.76 -0.73 23.63
CA ALA A 151 16.65 -0.66 24.80
C ALA A 151 18.11 -1.06 24.51
N ASP A 152 18.34 -1.74 23.38
CA ASP A 152 19.66 -2.15 22.92
C ASP A 152 20.26 -1.23 21.86
N LYS A 153 19.58 -0.11 21.54
CA LYS A 153 20.12 0.93 20.65
C LYS A 153 21.40 1.47 21.29
N GLY A 154 22.53 1.22 20.64
CA GLY A 154 23.87 1.58 21.12
C GLY A 154 24.59 0.50 21.96
N LYS A 155 23.94 -0.60 22.34
CA LYS A 155 24.61 -1.70 23.05
C LYS A 155 25.33 -2.62 22.07
N LYS A 156 26.62 -2.89 22.33
CA LYS A 156 27.38 -3.91 21.60
C LYS A 156 26.71 -5.27 21.82
N ARG A 157 26.23 -5.90 20.75
CA ARG A 157 25.74 -7.30 20.81
C ARG A 157 26.88 -8.18 21.33
N GLY A 158 26.58 -9.03 22.32
CA GLY A 158 27.56 -9.97 22.87
C GLY A 158 28.19 -10.85 21.79
N LYS A 159 29.39 -11.37 22.07
CA LYS A 159 30.11 -12.26 21.15
C LYS A 159 29.24 -13.47 20.83
N TYR A 160 28.94 -13.66 19.55
CA TYR A 160 28.13 -14.79 19.08
C TYR A 160 28.79 -16.10 19.54
N ARG A 161 28.06 -16.90 20.33
CA ARG A 161 28.47 -18.26 20.68
C ARG A 161 27.82 -19.22 19.69
N PRO A 162 28.58 -19.91 18.83
CA PRO A 162 28.02 -20.94 17.97
C PRO A 162 27.37 -22.01 18.85
N ARG A 163 26.16 -22.44 18.51
CA ARG A 163 25.54 -23.60 19.16
C ARG A 163 26.46 -24.80 18.95
N LYS A 164 26.84 -25.47 20.04
CA LYS A 164 27.60 -26.71 20.02
C LYS A 164 26.77 -27.73 19.24
N LYS A 165 27.27 -28.20 18.09
CA LYS A 165 26.68 -29.35 17.42
C LYS A 165 26.73 -30.52 18.41
N VAL A 166 25.57 -31.05 18.76
CA VAL A 166 25.48 -32.36 19.40
C VAL A 166 25.98 -33.32 18.32
N ILE A 167 27.15 -33.91 18.55
CA ILE A 167 27.65 -35.02 17.75
C ILE A 167 26.78 -36.20 18.16
N GLU A 168 25.87 -36.62 17.28
CA GLU A 168 25.15 -37.88 17.41
C GLU A 168 26.19 -39.00 17.41
N GLN A 169 26.12 -39.86 18.45
CA GLN A 169 26.93 -41.07 18.51
C GLN A 169 26.41 -42.04 17.46
N ASP A 170 27.32 -42.38 16.56
CA ASP A 170 27.40 -43.58 15.72
C ASP A 170 26.38 -44.66 16.07
N GLY A 171 25.34 -44.76 15.24
CA GLY A 171 24.42 -45.87 15.13
C GLY A 171 24.24 -46.13 13.65
N ASP A 172 25.08 -47.04 13.14
CA ASP A 172 25.13 -47.60 11.80
C ASP A 172 23.73 -48.03 11.31
N GLU A 173 23.32 -47.57 10.12
CA GLU A 173 22.54 -48.29 9.09
C GLU A 173 21.88 -47.31 8.07
N GLU A 174 22.56 -47.20 6.92
CA GLU A 174 22.14 -47.07 5.52
C GLU A 174 21.12 -46.03 4.98
N GLU A 175 21.60 -45.36 3.91
CA GLU A 175 20.96 -44.80 2.70
C GLU A 175 19.58 -44.12 2.78
N ASP A 176 19.54 -42.79 2.56
CA ASP A 176 18.95 -42.25 1.33
C ASP A 176 19.36 -40.78 1.06
N GLN A 177 19.33 -40.40 -0.21
CA GLN A 177 19.98 -39.24 -0.83
C GLN A 177 19.27 -37.88 -0.62
N GLU A 178 20.13 -36.85 -0.52
CA GLU A 178 20.02 -35.48 -1.07
C GLU A 178 18.67 -34.72 -1.03
N ASP A 179 18.61 -33.66 -0.20
CA ASP A 179 18.54 -32.29 -0.77
C ASP A 179 18.96 -31.22 0.26
N SER A 180 20.12 -30.61 0.03
CA SER A 180 20.70 -29.54 0.88
C SER A 180 20.60 -28.18 0.20
N ALA A 181 19.42 -27.56 0.24
CA ALA A 181 19.24 -26.19 -0.20
C ALA A 181 19.80 -25.20 0.84
N ARG A 182 21.09 -24.89 0.65
CA ARG A 182 21.93 -23.93 1.38
C ARG A 182 21.27 -22.58 1.63
N ALA A 183 21.32 -22.14 2.90
CA ALA A 183 21.14 -20.76 3.31
C ALA A 183 22.21 -19.85 2.67
N ARG A 184 21.84 -19.13 1.60
CA ARG A 184 22.68 -18.10 0.97
C ARG A 184 22.80 -16.89 1.89
N LYS A 185 23.86 -16.85 2.71
CA LYS A 185 24.31 -15.66 3.42
C LYS A 185 24.78 -14.62 2.39
N ARG A 186 23.94 -13.62 2.11
CA ARG A 186 24.31 -12.44 1.32
C ARG A 186 25.56 -11.80 1.92
N ARG A 187 26.68 -11.84 1.20
CA ARG A 187 27.85 -11.01 1.49
C ARG A 187 27.43 -9.55 1.31
N ARG A 188 27.70 -8.71 2.31
CA ARG A 188 27.64 -7.26 2.12
C ARG A 188 28.88 -6.88 1.30
N PRO A 189 28.76 -6.05 0.26
CA PRO A 189 29.92 -5.38 -0.32
C PRO A 189 30.51 -4.49 0.76
N ASP A 190 31.75 -4.75 1.12
CA ASP A 190 32.53 -3.90 2.02
C ASP A 190 32.88 -2.58 1.32
N ASP A 191 33.08 -1.57 2.16
CA ASP A 191 33.35 -0.17 1.85
C ASP A 191 34.68 0.04 1.12
N ASP A 192 34.64 0.29 -0.19
CA ASP A 192 35.73 0.97 -0.91
C ASP A 192 35.49 2.48 -0.86
N ALA A 193 35.75 3.06 0.31
CA ALA A 193 35.87 4.50 0.49
C ALA A 193 37.20 4.96 -0.12
N GLU A 194 37.15 5.37 -1.39
CA GLU A 194 38.24 6.10 -2.06
C GLU A 194 38.54 7.39 -1.27
N HIS A 195 39.73 7.40 -0.69
CA HIS A 195 40.36 8.53 -0.02
C HIS A 195 40.67 9.61 -1.07
N ILE A 196 39.91 10.70 -1.07
CA ILE A 196 40.24 11.91 -1.84
C ILE A 196 41.27 12.71 -1.02
N PRO A 197 42.53 12.86 -1.47
CA PRO A 197 43.49 13.72 -0.80
C PRO A 197 43.10 15.20 -0.96
N ASP A 198 43.14 15.90 0.16
CA ASP A 198 42.98 17.33 0.33
C ASP A 198 44.13 18.07 -0.37
N SER A 199 43.87 18.61 -1.56
CA SER A 199 44.81 19.50 -2.26
C SER A 199 44.48 20.95 -1.92
N GLY A 200 45.18 21.48 -0.93
CA GLY A 200 45.22 22.91 -0.67
C GLY A 200 45.83 23.68 -1.85
N SER A 201 45.24 24.83 -2.16
CA SER A 201 45.89 25.87 -2.95
C SER A 201 45.69 27.21 -2.24
N GLU A 202 46.77 27.65 -1.60
CA GLU A 202 47.01 29.05 -1.26
C GLU A 202 46.96 29.93 -2.52
N GLY A 203 46.42 31.14 -2.36
CA GLY A 203 46.32 32.18 -3.38
C GLY A 203 45.51 33.36 -2.86
#